data_AF-A0A511MBK3-F1
#
_entry.id   AF-A0A511MBK3-F1
#
_cell.length_a   1.000
_cell.length_b   1.000
_cell.length_c   1.000
_cell.angle_alpha   90.00
_cell.angle_beta   90.00
_cell.angle_gamma   90.00
#
_symmetry.space_group_name_H-M   'P 1'
#
loop_
_entity.id
_entity.type
_entity.pdbx_description
1 polymer ?
#
loop_
_entity_poly.entity_id
_entity_poly.type
_entity_poly.pdbx_seq_one_letter_code
_entity_poly.pdbx_strand_id
1 'polypeptide(L)'
;MVRAKCRGAPAEELGTWESDNRGSGQEAAVVEACRGCPVMADCAAYGLATGPGGMVWAGIPVPEMPNTRYYKRAVERLRGIADGQARVW
;
A
#
# COMPACT_ATOMS: atom_id res chain seq x y z
N MET A 1 -3.45 -2.77 13.03
CA MET A 1 -2.80 -1.59 12.38
C MET A 1 -2.12 -0.57 13.30
N VAL A 2 -2.21 -0.63 14.63
CA VAL A 2 -1.58 0.37 15.53
C VAL A 2 -0.05 0.47 15.38
N ARG A 3 0.61 -0.61 14.92
CA ARG A 3 2.06 -0.67 14.65
C ARG A 3 2.47 -0.27 13.22
N ALA A 4 1.55 0.27 12.42
CA ALA A 4 1.86 0.72 11.06
C ALA A 4 2.81 1.92 11.10
N LYS A 5 3.84 1.92 10.23
CA LYS A 5 4.80 3.03 10.14
C LYS A 5 4.10 4.36 9.87
N CYS A 6 3.13 4.37 8.95
CA CYS A 6 2.35 5.56 8.62
C CYS A 6 1.51 6.12 9.78
N ARG A 7 1.11 5.30 10.76
CA ARG A 7 0.34 5.75 11.93
C ARG A 7 1.22 6.25 13.07
N GLY A 8 2.48 5.82 13.11
CA GLY A 8 3.48 6.27 14.08
C GLY A 8 4.43 7.33 13.53
N ALA A 9 4.22 7.79 12.29
CA ALA A 9 5.07 8.77 11.64
C ALA A 9 4.94 10.13 12.34
N PRO A 10 6.04 10.87 12.54
CA PRO A 10 6.00 12.21 13.09
C PRO A 10 5.33 13.19 12.11
N ALA A 11 4.88 14.34 12.60
CA ALA A 11 4.04 15.27 11.84
C ALA A 11 4.70 15.76 10.55
N GLU A 12 6.02 15.95 10.59
CA GLU A 12 6.86 16.33 9.45
C GLU A 12 6.90 15.28 8.32
N GLU A 13 6.58 14.01 8.60
CA GLU A 13 6.58 12.93 7.61
C GLU A 13 5.18 12.64 7.04
N LEU A 14 4.11 13.21 7.62
CA LEU A 14 2.73 12.93 7.21
C LEU A 14 2.48 13.22 5.73
N GLY A 15 3.10 14.27 5.17
CA GLY A 15 3.00 14.59 3.75
C GLY A 15 3.47 13.45 2.83
N THR A 16 4.41 12.62 3.28
CA THR A 16 4.86 11.43 2.53
C THR A 16 3.78 10.34 2.51
N TRP A 17 2.95 10.26 3.54
CA TRP A 17 1.93 9.22 3.70
C TRP A 17 0.55 9.62 3.16
N GLU A 18 0.30 10.91 2.98
CA GLU A 18 -0.92 11.47 2.39
C GLU A 18 -0.91 11.43 0.84
N SER A 19 0.17 10.97 0.23
CA SER A 19 0.28 10.84 -1.22
C SER A 19 -0.70 9.78 -1.76
N ASP A 20 -1.82 10.26 -2.28
CA ASP A 20 -2.71 9.58 -3.21
C ASP A 20 -1.91 9.08 -4.44
N ASN A 21 -2.21 7.91 -5.00
CA ASN A 21 -1.49 7.40 -6.19
C ASN A 21 -1.92 8.05 -7.50
N ARG A 22 -2.74 9.11 -7.45
CA ARG A 22 -3.29 9.87 -8.59
C ARG A 22 -2.28 10.62 -9.50
N GLY A 23 -1.04 10.16 -9.60
CA GLY A 23 -0.19 10.49 -10.75
C GLY A 23 0.74 11.70 -10.62
N SER A 24 1.01 12.19 -9.41
CA SER A 24 1.98 13.26 -9.15
C SER A 24 3.42 12.75 -8.85
N GLY A 25 3.67 11.44 -8.98
CA GLY A 25 5.00 10.85 -8.80
C GLY A 25 5.42 10.56 -7.35
N GLN A 26 4.55 10.84 -6.37
CA GLN A 26 4.83 10.59 -4.95
C GLN A 26 4.60 9.12 -4.52
N GLU A 27 3.99 8.30 -5.38
CA GLU A 27 3.77 6.87 -5.12
C GLU A 27 5.05 6.11 -4.79
N ALA A 28 6.18 6.45 -5.43
CA ALA A 28 7.45 5.79 -5.21
C ALA A 28 7.98 6.04 -3.78
N ALA A 29 7.77 7.25 -3.26
CA ALA A 29 8.16 7.61 -1.91
C ALA A 29 7.33 6.85 -0.86
N VAL A 30 6.02 6.75 -1.06
CA VAL A 30 5.13 5.98 -0.17
C VAL A 30 5.49 4.49 -0.19
N VAL A 31 5.74 3.96 -1.39
CA VAL A 31 6.13 2.55 -1.59
C VAL A 31 7.41 2.23 -0.82
N GLU A 32 8.44 3.08 -0.94
CA GLU A 32 9.68 2.89 -0.19
C GLU A 32 9.47 3.08 1.31
N ALA A 33 8.66 4.06 1.73
CA ALA A 33 8.35 4.29 3.13
C ALA A 33 7.66 3.07 3.79
N CYS A 34 6.80 2.36 3.02
CA CYS A 34 6.17 1.11 3.45
C CYS A 34 7.16 -0.04 3.69
N ARG A 35 8.37 0.01 3.12
CA ARG A 35 9.35 -1.08 3.23
C ARG A 35 9.69 -1.39 4.70
N GLY A 36 9.73 -2.68 5.02
CA GLY A 36 10.01 -3.18 6.37
C GLY A 36 8.91 -2.89 7.41
N CYS A 37 7.71 -2.46 7.00
CA CYS A 37 6.63 -2.27 7.95
C CYS A 37 6.24 -3.61 8.60
N PRO A 38 6.05 -3.70 9.93
CA PRO A 38 5.78 -4.98 10.60
C PRO A 38 4.36 -5.51 10.38
N VAL A 39 3.48 -4.71 9.76
CA VAL A 39 2.05 -5.03 9.58
C VAL A 39 1.65 -5.14 8.11
N MET A 40 2.58 -5.52 7.22
CA MET A 40 2.32 -5.58 5.77
C MET A 40 1.20 -6.56 5.41
N ALA A 41 1.15 -7.73 6.03
CA ALA A 41 0.09 -8.72 5.79
C ALA A 41 -1.29 -8.16 6.19
N ASP A 42 -1.42 -7.63 7.41
CA ASP A 42 -2.65 -6.99 7.88
C ASP A 42 -3.05 -5.78 7.02
N CYS A 43 -2.07 -4.99 6.57
CA CYS A 43 -2.29 -3.82 5.71
C CYS A 43 -2.85 -4.23 4.35
N ALA A 44 -2.30 -5.29 3.75
CA ALA A 44 -2.78 -5.83 2.49
C ALA A 44 -4.20 -6.40 2.61
N ALA A 45 -4.45 -7.19 3.67
CA ALA A 45 -5.77 -7.75 3.95
C ALA A 45 -6.83 -6.65 4.15
N TYR A 46 -6.48 -5.59 4.89
CA TYR A 46 -7.37 -4.46 5.11
C TYR A 46 -7.67 -3.70 3.81
N GLY A 47 -6.65 -3.39 3.00
CA GLY A 47 -6.85 -2.70 1.71
C GLY A 47 -7.75 -3.49 0.76
N LEU A 48 -7.61 -4.82 0.72
CA LEU A 48 -8.51 -5.69 -0.04
C LEU A 48 -9.96 -5.64 0.45
N ALA A 49 -10.18 -5.54 1.76
CA ALA A 49 -11.52 -5.50 2.36
C ALA A 49 -12.22 -4.15 2.17
N THR A 50 -11.48 -3.04 2.12
CA THR A 50 -12.05 -1.68 2.04
C THR A 50 -12.16 -1.13 0.61
N GLY A 51 -11.59 -1.82 -0.38
CA GLY A 51 -11.47 -1.30 -1.74
C GLY A 51 -10.14 -0.56 -1.91
N PRO A 52 -9.16 -1.17 -2.61
CA PRO A 52 -7.77 -0.69 -2.57
C PRO A 52 -7.45 0.43 -3.58
N GLY A 53 -8.33 0.72 -4.52
CA GLY A 53 -8.07 1.64 -5.64
C GLY A 53 -7.69 3.06 -5.23
N GLY A 54 -6.79 3.68 -5.97
CA GLY A 54 -6.29 5.05 -5.76
C GLY A 54 -5.25 5.19 -4.67
N MET A 55 -4.92 4.13 -3.92
CA MET A 55 -4.01 4.22 -2.77
C MET A 55 -2.82 3.27 -2.88
N VAL A 56 -1.90 3.38 -1.92
CA VAL A 56 -0.80 2.44 -1.70
C VAL A 56 -1.13 1.58 -0.47
N TRP A 57 -1.12 0.27 -0.65
CA TRP A 57 -1.37 -0.70 0.42
C TRP A 57 -0.21 -1.66 0.51
N ALA A 58 0.36 -1.85 1.71
CA ALA A 58 1.53 -2.71 1.90
C ALA A 58 2.65 -2.48 0.86
N GLY A 59 2.92 -1.20 0.52
CA GLY A 59 3.90 -0.83 -0.50
C GLY A 59 3.52 -1.20 -1.94
N ILE A 60 2.24 -1.49 -2.22
CA ILE A 60 1.71 -1.78 -3.55
C ILE A 60 0.81 -0.62 -3.98
N PRO A 61 1.19 0.15 -5.02
CA PRO A 61 0.29 1.14 -5.60
C PRO A 61 -0.82 0.43 -6.38
N VAL A 62 -2.07 0.81 -6.12
CA VAL A 62 -3.26 0.19 -6.72
C VAL A 62 -4.03 1.22 -7.55
N PRO A 63 -4.00 1.15 -8.89
CA PRO A 63 -4.68 2.12 -9.76
C PRO A 63 -6.14 2.35 -9.37
N GLU A 64 -6.67 3.55 -9.62
CA GLU A 64 -8.08 3.85 -9.33
C GLU A 64 -9.05 3.04 -10.22
N MET A 65 -8.65 2.71 -11.45
CA MET A 65 -9.50 2.02 -12.43
C MET A 65 -9.47 0.48 -12.26
N PRO A 66 -10.57 -0.15 -11.77
CA PRO A 66 -10.58 -1.56 -11.39
C PRO A 66 -10.51 -2.54 -12.58
N ASN A 67 -10.90 -2.10 -13.78
CA ASN A 67 -10.96 -2.95 -14.97
C ASN A 67 -9.62 -3.09 -15.71
N THR A 68 -8.56 -2.47 -15.21
CA THR A 68 -7.25 -2.51 -15.85
C THR A 68 -6.46 -3.76 -15.45
N ARG A 69 -5.58 -4.24 -16.35
CA ARG A 69 -4.61 -5.31 -16.02
C ARG A 69 -3.71 -4.95 -14.83
N TYR A 70 -3.41 -3.66 -14.67
CA TYR A 70 -2.56 -3.14 -13.60
C TYR A 70 -3.24 -3.26 -12.24
N TYR A 71 -4.54 -2.90 -12.16
CA TYR A 71 -5.33 -3.10 -10.96
C TYR A 71 -5.38 -4.57 -10.55
N LYS A 72 -5.72 -5.47 -11.49
CA LYS A 72 -5.79 -6.92 -11.22
C LYS A 72 -4.47 -7.45 -10.67
N ARG A 73 -3.35 -7.08 -11.30
CA ARG A 73 -2.01 -7.46 -10.84
C ARG A 73 -1.68 -6.90 -9.45
N ALA A 74 -2.07 -5.67 -9.15
CA ALA A 74 -1.86 -5.08 -7.85
C ALA A 74 -2.67 -5.81 -6.76
N VAL A 75 -3.93 -6.14 -7.04
CA VAL A 75 -4.79 -6.95 -6.16
C VAL A 75 -4.21 -8.35 -5.92
N GLU A 76 -3.70 -9.02 -6.96
CA GLU A 76 -3.04 -10.32 -6.82
C GLU A 76 -1.80 -10.24 -5.91
N ARG A 77 -0.98 -9.19 -6.06
CA ARG A 77 0.16 -8.96 -5.17
C ARG A 77 -0.27 -8.75 -3.73
N LEU A 78 -1.33 -7.96 -3.50
CA LEU A 78 -1.87 -7.76 -2.15
C LEU A 78 -2.36 -9.07 -1.53
N ARG A 79 -3.03 -9.94 -2.30
CA ARG A 79 -3.45 -11.26 -1.81
C ARG A 79 -2.26 -12.10 -1.38
N GLY A 80 -1.22 -12.18 -2.21
CA GLY A 80 0.00 -12.91 -1.86
C GLY A 80 0.69 -12.39 -0.59
N ILE A 81 0.64 -11.08 -0.34
CA ILE A 81 1.19 -10.47 0.89
C ILE A 81 0.29 -10.78 2.11
N ALA A 82 -1.03 -10.67 1.95
CA ALA A 82 -2.00 -10.97 3.00
C ALA A 82 -1.90 -12.43 3.46
N ASP A 83 -1.70 -13.36 2.52
CA ASP A 83 -1.58 -14.79 2.79
C ASP A 83 -0.19 -15.20 3.30
N GLY A 84 0.75 -14.25 3.42
CA GLY A 84 2.14 -14.51 3.83
C GLY A 84 2.99 -15.28 2.81
N GLN A 85 2.50 -15.44 1.58
CA GLN A 85 3.13 -16.22 0.51
C GLN A 85 4.17 -15.40 -0.26
N ALA A 86 4.01 -14.07 -0.30
CA ALA A 86 4.93 -13.16 -0.97
C ALA A 86 6.03 -12.67 -0.01
N ARG A 87 7.30 -12.84 -0.41
CA ARG A 87 8.40 -12.09 0.22
C ARG A 87 8.24 -10.61 -0.09
N VAL A 88 8.09 -9.81 0.95
CA VAL A 88 7.92 -8.36 0.87
C VAL A 88 9.30 -7.70 0.96
N TRP A 89 10.05 -7.80 -0.15
CA TRP A 89 11.38 -7.18 -0.36
C TRP A 89 12.51 -7.60 0.59
#